data_AF-A0A7V9LAR5-F1
#
_entry.id   AF-A0A7V9LAR5-F1
#
_cell.length_a   1.000
_cell.length_b   1.000
_cell.length_c   1.000
_cell.angle_alpha   90.00
_cell.angle_beta   90.00
_cell.angle_gamma   90.00
#
_symmetry.space_group_name_H-M   'P 1'
#
loop_
_entity.id
_entity.type
_entity.pdbx_description
1 polymer ?
#
loop_
_entity_poly.entity_id
_entity_poly.type
_entity_poly.pdbx_seq_one_letter_code
_entity_poly.pdbx_strand_id
1 'polypeptide(L)'
;VIDRAQLLGRRDQHGVAYGRIGPPVMIPAPPAAAGSGSGSATPAVVAPTAKPELVASAYVWLIDDTEGNGSLGIRVALGAKQAKLGDRVALGGAWHLDDGRRWYWKVDSLQVIPPGPPSDLKEPPPPEPNHAIPNGNLTPGARTITVARDNDAVYFQIVGPPPANDGDGWAVADELGDTVYALLVLPGERATYGGQDMRAVDERWQLKKAQTYVLRIGRIRVRGPDKPVVIHARTAPVRVN
;
A
#
# COMPACT_ATOMS: atom_id res chain seq x y z
N VAL A 1 23.92 16.73 6.21
CA VAL A 1 23.86 15.35 5.69
C VAL A 1 23.13 15.42 4.36
N ILE A 2 23.82 15.20 3.24
CA ILE A 2 23.16 15.11 1.92
C ILE A 2 22.30 13.85 1.97
N ASP A 3 21.00 13.99 1.70
CA ASP A 3 20.07 12.88 1.63
C ASP A 3 20.62 11.81 0.68
N ARG A 4 20.78 10.59 1.19
CA ARG A 4 21.30 9.44 0.44
C ARG A 4 20.44 9.19 -0.81
N ALA A 5 19.14 9.51 -0.79
CA ALA A 5 18.26 9.41 -1.96
C ALA A 5 18.68 10.38 -3.07
N GLN A 6 18.97 11.65 -2.75
CA GLN A 6 19.54 12.59 -3.73
C GLN A 6 20.89 12.11 -4.26
N LEU A 7 21.69 11.42 -3.43
CA LEU A 7 22.97 10.86 -3.85
C LEU A 7 22.81 9.61 -4.75
N LEU A 8 21.81 8.76 -4.50
CA LEU A 8 21.47 7.60 -5.33
C LEU A 8 20.90 8.05 -6.69
N GLY A 9 19.94 8.98 -6.70
CA GLY A 9 19.36 9.52 -7.93
C GLY A 9 20.33 10.36 -8.76
N ARG A 10 21.29 11.09 -8.14
CA ARG A 10 22.33 11.84 -8.86
C ARG A 10 23.42 10.98 -9.47
N ARG A 11 23.63 9.75 -8.95
CA ARG A 11 24.72 8.88 -9.38
C ARG A 11 24.31 7.82 -10.40
N ASP A 12 23.04 7.81 -10.82
CA ASP A 12 22.49 6.77 -11.71
C ASP A 12 22.93 5.38 -11.24
N GLN A 13 22.75 5.10 -9.93
CA GLN A 13 23.16 3.81 -9.39
C GLN A 13 22.18 2.74 -9.83
N HIS A 14 22.65 1.91 -10.76
CA HIS A 14 21.88 0.80 -11.31
C HIS A 14 21.79 -0.33 -10.29
N GLY A 15 20.61 -0.91 -10.19
CA GLY A 15 20.34 -2.08 -9.37
C GLY A 15 19.31 -2.98 -10.02
N VAL A 16 18.83 -3.98 -9.27
CA VAL A 16 17.75 -4.86 -9.70
C VAL A 16 16.66 -4.89 -8.64
N ALA A 17 15.44 -4.54 -9.02
CA ALA A 17 14.25 -4.67 -8.19
C ALA A 17 13.49 -5.95 -8.58
N TYR A 18 13.06 -6.72 -7.59
CA TYR A 18 12.33 -7.97 -7.79
C TYR A 18 10.91 -7.83 -7.27
N GLY A 19 9.95 -8.48 -7.94
CA GLY A 19 8.57 -8.52 -7.48
C GLY A 19 7.61 -8.97 -8.56
N ARG A 20 6.31 -8.78 -8.31
CA ARG A 20 5.22 -9.02 -9.25
C ARG A 20 4.68 -7.71 -9.80
N ILE A 21 4.37 -7.68 -11.09
CA ILE A 21 3.70 -6.53 -11.70
C ILE A 21 2.29 -6.42 -11.16
N GLY A 22 2.00 -5.30 -10.52
CA GLY A 22 0.71 -4.93 -9.97
C GLY A 22 -0.15 -4.09 -10.94
N PRO A 23 -1.30 -3.60 -10.46
CA PRO A 23 -2.15 -2.72 -11.25
C PRO A 23 -1.46 -1.38 -11.54
N PRO A 24 -1.98 -0.61 -12.51
CA PRO A 24 -1.55 0.77 -12.73
C PRO A 24 -1.69 1.62 -11.47
N VAL A 25 -0.75 2.53 -11.25
CA VAL A 25 -0.82 3.52 -10.18
C VAL A 25 -1.91 4.51 -10.54
N MET A 26 -2.93 4.62 -9.69
CA MET A 26 -4.06 5.52 -9.88
C MET A 26 -3.75 6.89 -9.27
N ILE A 27 -3.94 7.97 -10.04
CA ILE A 27 -3.72 9.35 -9.60
C ILE A 27 -4.99 10.17 -9.79
N PRO A 28 -5.20 11.26 -9.02
CA PRO A 28 -6.28 12.20 -9.30
C PRO A 28 -6.20 12.69 -10.75
N ALA A 29 -7.33 12.68 -11.46
CA ALA A 29 -7.45 13.27 -12.78
C ALA A 29 -6.99 14.74 -12.71
N PRO A 30 -6.30 15.24 -13.75
CA PRO A 30 -6.08 16.67 -13.88
C PRO A 30 -7.42 17.40 -13.75
N PRO A 31 -7.48 18.56 -13.09
CA PRO A 31 -8.70 19.34 -13.06
C PRO A 31 -9.15 19.56 -14.50
N ALA A 32 -10.41 19.22 -14.80
CA ALA A 32 -10.98 19.45 -16.13
C ALA A 32 -10.68 20.89 -16.52
N ALA A 33 -9.97 21.09 -17.63
CA ALA A 33 -9.70 22.43 -18.15
C ALA A 33 -11.05 23.12 -18.27
N ALA A 34 -11.23 24.23 -17.54
CA ALA A 34 -12.45 25.00 -17.58
C ALA A 34 -12.74 25.31 -19.06
N GLY A 35 -13.78 24.68 -19.60
CA GLY A 35 -14.19 24.89 -20.97
C GLY A 35 -14.37 26.38 -21.17
N SER A 36 -13.71 26.92 -22.19
CA SER A 36 -13.82 28.31 -22.62
C SER A 36 -15.23 28.52 -23.20
N GLY A 37 -16.24 28.52 -22.33
CA GLY A 37 -17.64 28.74 -22.64
C GLY A 37 -17.97 30.21 -22.42
N SER A 38 -17.95 30.99 -23.50
CA SER A 38 -18.59 32.30 -23.54
C SER A 38 -20.10 32.11 -23.41
N GLY A 39 -20.70 32.43 -22.26
CA GLY A 39 -22.15 32.42 -22.11
C GLY A 39 -22.67 32.73 -20.71
N SER A 40 -23.08 33.99 -20.52
CA SER A 40 -24.12 34.55 -19.63
C SER A 40 -24.36 33.95 -18.22
N ALA A 41 -24.31 34.85 -17.23
CA ALA A 41 -24.43 34.61 -15.80
C ALA A 41 -25.79 34.03 -15.33
N THR A 42 -25.71 33.00 -14.50
CA THR A 42 -26.67 32.71 -13.41
C THR A 42 -25.90 32.15 -12.21
N PRO A 43 -26.27 32.45 -10.95
CA PRO A 43 -25.56 31.96 -9.78
C PRO A 43 -25.91 30.48 -9.53
N ALA A 44 -24.95 29.60 -9.80
CA ALA A 44 -25.12 28.16 -9.61
C ALA A 44 -24.87 27.78 -8.14
N VAL A 45 -25.86 27.06 -7.59
CA VAL A 45 -25.81 26.30 -6.34
C VAL A 45 -24.53 25.45 -6.30
N VAL A 46 -23.76 25.55 -5.22
CA VAL A 46 -22.58 24.73 -4.97
C VAL A 46 -23.01 23.28 -4.79
N ALA A 47 -22.89 22.49 -5.87
CA ALA A 47 -23.08 21.05 -5.84
C ALA A 47 -21.98 20.41 -4.95
N PRO A 48 -22.30 19.29 -4.26
CA PRO A 48 -21.32 18.60 -3.42
C PRO A 48 -20.14 18.16 -4.27
N THR A 49 -18.93 18.46 -3.79
CA THR A 49 -17.64 18.11 -4.41
C THR A 49 -17.63 16.64 -4.79
N ALA A 50 -17.72 16.37 -6.11
CA ALA A 50 -17.57 15.03 -6.65
C ALA A 50 -16.21 14.48 -6.19
N LYS A 51 -16.18 13.19 -5.81
CA LYS A 51 -14.91 12.50 -5.50
C LYS A 51 -13.96 12.71 -6.69
N PRO A 52 -12.69 13.06 -6.46
CA PRO A 52 -11.73 13.20 -7.54
C PRO A 52 -11.70 11.90 -8.34
N GLU A 53 -12.02 11.99 -9.63
CA GLU A 53 -11.94 10.87 -10.54
C GLU A 53 -10.49 10.41 -10.59
N LEU A 54 -10.25 9.11 -10.43
CA LEU A 54 -8.90 8.54 -10.46
C LEU A 54 -8.62 7.99 -11.86
N VAL A 55 -7.49 8.39 -12.45
CA VAL A 55 -7.01 7.91 -13.76
C VAL A 55 -5.73 7.09 -13.60
N ALA A 56 -5.50 6.16 -14.52
CA ALA A 56 -4.26 5.39 -14.54
C ALA A 56 -3.09 6.29 -14.96
N SER A 57 -2.01 6.27 -14.19
CA SER A 57 -0.75 6.95 -14.52
C SER A 57 0.14 6.10 -15.45
N ALA A 58 1.26 6.67 -15.89
CA ALA A 58 2.29 5.96 -16.66
C ALA A 58 3.08 4.92 -15.84
N TYR A 59 2.84 4.85 -14.52
CA TYR A 59 3.52 3.93 -13.62
C TYR A 59 2.63 2.74 -13.28
N VAL A 60 3.25 1.58 -13.10
CA VAL A 60 2.62 0.42 -12.48
C VAL A 60 3.28 0.14 -11.14
N TRP A 61 2.64 -0.66 -10.30
CA TRP A 61 3.26 -1.14 -9.07
C TRP A 61 4.15 -2.35 -9.36
N LEU A 62 5.34 -2.39 -8.78
CA LEU A 62 6.11 -3.60 -8.57
C LEU A 62 5.96 -4.00 -7.11
N ILE A 63 5.45 -5.21 -6.89
CA ILE A 63 5.05 -5.68 -5.57
C ILE A 63 6.04 -6.73 -5.12
N ASP A 64 6.73 -6.45 -4.03
CA ASP A 64 7.62 -7.42 -3.40
C ASP A 64 6.84 -8.66 -2.96
N ASP A 65 7.25 -9.82 -3.47
CA ASP A 65 6.66 -11.13 -3.21
C ASP A 65 7.49 -12.00 -2.26
N THR A 66 8.57 -11.46 -1.70
CA THR A 66 9.39 -12.16 -0.71
C THR A 66 8.64 -12.31 0.64
N GLU A 67 8.95 -13.39 1.36
CA GLU A 67 8.11 -13.96 2.42
C GLU A 67 7.56 -12.95 3.45
N GLY A 68 6.24 -12.98 3.60
CA GLY A 68 5.56 -12.77 4.89
C GLY A 68 5.06 -11.36 5.21
N ASN A 69 5.33 -10.33 4.41
CA ASN A 69 4.82 -8.96 4.69
C ASN A 69 4.27 -8.25 3.44
N GLY A 70 3.85 -9.03 2.43
CA GLY A 70 3.59 -8.55 1.09
C GLY A 70 2.72 -7.30 1.03
N SER A 71 3.32 -6.14 0.78
CA SER A 71 2.82 -5.08 -0.12
C SER A 71 3.81 -3.91 -0.18
N LEU A 72 5.11 -4.19 -0.37
CA LEU A 72 6.03 -3.13 -0.75
C LEU A 72 5.75 -2.82 -2.23
N GLY A 73 5.03 -1.72 -2.48
CA GLY A 73 4.76 -1.23 -3.82
C GLY A 73 5.83 -0.23 -4.23
N ILE A 74 6.60 -0.55 -5.27
CA ILE A 74 7.50 0.40 -5.93
C ILE A 74 6.79 0.91 -7.18
N ARG A 75 6.76 2.22 -7.40
CA ARG A 75 6.34 2.76 -8.70
C ARG A 75 7.39 2.45 -9.73
N VAL A 76 7.00 1.79 -10.81
CA VAL A 76 7.93 1.45 -11.89
C VAL A 76 7.45 2.05 -13.20
N ALA A 77 8.37 2.69 -13.92
CA ALA A 77 8.15 3.14 -15.28
C ALA A 77 8.65 2.07 -16.24
N LEU A 78 7.74 1.23 -16.75
CA LEU A 78 8.09 0.18 -17.72
C LEU A 78 8.46 0.75 -19.11
N GLY A 79 7.92 1.92 -19.46
CA GLY A 79 8.04 2.50 -20.80
C GLY A 79 7.39 1.58 -21.84
N ALA A 80 8.09 1.30 -22.94
CA ALA A 80 7.62 0.39 -23.99
C ALA A 80 7.79 -1.11 -23.65
N LYS A 81 8.39 -1.45 -22.49
CA LYS A 81 8.62 -2.83 -22.08
C LYS A 81 7.30 -3.49 -21.68
N GLN A 82 7.10 -4.73 -22.11
CA GLN A 82 5.86 -5.47 -21.83
C GLN A 82 6.06 -6.45 -20.67
N ALA A 83 5.19 -6.36 -19.67
CA ALA A 83 4.96 -7.39 -18.66
C ALA A 83 3.48 -7.36 -18.29
N LYS A 84 2.92 -8.51 -17.94
CA LYS A 84 1.50 -8.67 -17.61
C LYS A 84 1.28 -8.50 -16.12
N LEU A 85 0.07 -8.08 -15.74
CA LEU A 85 -0.38 -8.11 -14.35
C LEU A 85 -0.16 -9.52 -13.77
N GLY A 86 0.52 -9.59 -12.64
CA GLY A 86 0.89 -10.83 -11.95
C GLY A 86 2.22 -11.45 -12.39
N ASP A 87 2.84 -10.99 -13.49
CA ASP A 87 4.15 -11.49 -13.90
C ASP A 87 5.18 -11.21 -12.81
N ARG A 88 5.92 -12.25 -12.42
CA ARG A 88 7.10 -12.08 -11.57
C ARG A 88 8.27 -11.61 -12.42
N VAL A 89 8.93 -10.56 -12.00
CA VAL A 89 9.95 -9.88 -12.79
C VAL A 89 11.19 -9.52 -11.96
N ALA A 90 12.33 -9.47 -12.64
CA ALA A 90 13.53 -8.76 -12.23
C ALA A 90 13.67 -7.52 -13.13
N LEU A 91 13.67 -6.34 -12.52
CA LEU A 91 13.73 -5.05 -13.20
C LEU A 91 15.07 -4.37 -12.91
N GLY A 92 15.96 -4.36 -13.90
CA GLY A 92 17.14 -3.51 -13.84
C GLY A 92 16.74 -2.05 -14.04
N GLY A 93 17.44 -1.15 -13.35
CA GLY A 93 17.17 0.28 -13.47
C GLY A 93 17.75 1.10 -12.33
N ALA A 94 17.23 2.32 -12.19
CA ALA A 94 17.64 3.26 -11.16
C ALA A 94 16.46 4.11 -10.67
N TRP A 95 16.64 4.71 -9.49
CA TRP A 95 15.67 5.64 -8.91
C TRP A 95 15.69 7.00 -9.60
N HIS A 96 14.50 7.50 -9.94
CA HIS A 96 14.27 8.83 -10.50
C HIS A 96 13.12 9.54 -9.78
N LEU A 97 13.07 10.86 -9.93
CA LEU A 97 11.94 11.69 -9.50
C LEU A 97 11.07 12.03 -10.71
N ASP A 98 9.76 11.96 -10.54
CA ASP A 98 8.78 12.48 -11.50
C ASP A 98 8.58 14.01 -11.34
N ASP A 99 7.72 14.58 -12.18
CA ASP A 99 7.39 16.01 -12.14
C ASP A 99 6.76 16.45 -10.80
N GLY A 100 6.12 15.50 -10.10
CA GLY A 100 5.58 15.68 -8.75
C GLY A 100 6.60 15.50 -7.63
N ARG A 101 7.89 15.36 -7.95
CA ARG A 101 8.98 15.02 -7.02
C ARG A 101 8.72 13.73 -6.26
N ARG A 102 8.05 12.78 -6.90
CA ARG A 102 7.80 11.47 -6.34
C ARG A 102 8.76 10.46 -6.94
N TRP A 103 9.24 9.56 -6.10
CA TRP A 103 10.22 8.57 -6.52
C TRP A 103 9.59 7.43 -7.32
N TYR A 104 10.24 7.07 -8.41
CA TYR A 104 9.92 5.88 -9.20
C TYR A 104 11.20 5.17 -9.67
N TRP A 105 11.08 3.89 -9.93
CA TRP A 105 12.13 3.07 -10.54
C TRP A 105 12.01 3.16 -12.07
N LYS A 106 13.01 3.76 -12.71
CA LYS A 106 13.10 3.84 -14.17
C LYS A 106 13.72 2.55 -14.69
N VAL A 107 12.95 1.76 -15.42
CA VAL A 107 13.38 0.44 -15.88
C VAL A 107 14.23 0.55 -17.14
N ASP A 108 15.47 0.07 -17.10
CA ASP A 108 16.33 -0.08 -18.28
C ASP A 108 16.25 -1.48 -18.89
N SER A 109 16.01 -2.50 -18.07
CA SER A 109 15.98 -3.92 -18.43
C SER A 109 14.90 -4.66 -17.64
N LEU A 110 14.26 -5.62 -18.29
CA LEU A 110 13.16 -6.40 -17.72
C LEU A 110 13.38 -7.86 -18.06
N GLN A 111 13.33 -8.71 -17.04
CA GLN A 111 13.33 -10.15 -17.18
C GLN A 111 12.11 -10.72 -16.45
N VAL A 112 11.25 -11.43 -17.16
CA VAL A 112 10.21 -12.26 -16.51
C VAL A 112 10.90 -13.49 -15.92
N ILE A 113 10.64 -13.75 -14.65
CA ILE A 113 11.21 -14.88 -13.90
C ILE A 113 10.10 -15.87 -13.53
N PRO A 114 10.45 -17.15 -13.23
CA PRO A 114 9.44 -18.14 -12.87
C PRO A 114 8.57 -17.68 -11.70
N PRO A 115 7.29 -18.08 -11.66
CA PRO A 115 6.40 -17.75 -10.56
C PRO A 115 7.01 -18.20 -9.23
N GLY A 116 6.75 -17.42 -8.18
CA GLY A 116 7.14 -17.80 -6.82
C GLY A 116 6.47 -19.11 -6.39
N PRO A 117 6.95 -19.74 -5.31
CA PRO A 117 6.25 -20.89 -4.74
C PRO A 117 4.79 -20.52 -4.46
N PRO A 118 3.84 -21.46 -4.63
CA PRO A 118 2.44 -21.22 -4.33
C PRO A 118 2.29 -20.68 -2.91
N SER A 119 1.48 -19.63 -2.76
CA SER A 119 1.07 -19.18 -1.44
C SER A 119 0.26 -20.29 -0.76
N ASP A 120 0.53 -20.56 0.52
CA ASP A 120 -0.29 -21.40 1.40
C ASP A 120 -1.63 -20.75 1.75
N LEU A 121 -1.85 -19.49 1.35
CA LEU A 121 -3.13 -18.80 1.49
C LEU A 121 -4.15 -19.39 0.51
N LYS A 122 -5.24 -19.94 1.07
CA LYS A 122 -6.39 -20.46 0.32
C LYS A 122 -7.25 -19.38 -0.34
N GLU A 123 -7.14 -18.14 0.10
CA GLU A 123 -7.89 -16.99 -0.41
C GLU A 123 -6.98 -16.08 -1.24
N PRO A 124 -7.51 -15.50 -2.32
CA PRO A 124 -6.76 -14.53 -3.09
C PRO A 124 -6.46 -13.31 -2.19
N PRO A 125 -5.20 -12.82 -2.16
CA PRO A 125 -4.90 -11.58 -1.48
C PRO A 125 -5.75 -10.44 -2.09
N PRO A 126 -6.24 -9.50 -1.27
CA PRO A 126 -6.99 -8.36 -1.77
C PRO A 126 -6.18 -7.57 -2.82
N PRO A 127 -6.86 -6.83 -3.72
CA PRO A 127 -6.21 -6.16 -4.84
C PRO A 127 -5.01 -5.34 -4.39
N GLU A 128 -3.90 -5.59 -5.06
CA GLU A 128 -2.59 -5.03 -4.78
C GLU A 128 -2.55 -3.50 -5.09
N PRO A 129 -1.61 -2.74 -4.51
CA PRO A 129 -1.94 -1.50 -3.84
C PRO A 129 -2.08 -0.32 -4.78
N ASN A 130 -3.22 0.36 -4.74
CA ASN A 130 -3.24 1.83 -4.64
C ASN A 130 -3.48 2.26 -3.17
N HIS A 131 -3.21 1.36 -2.21
CA HIS A 131 -3.70 1.43 -0.83
C HIS A 131 -5.21 1.73 -0.71
N ALA A 132 -5.98 1.50 -1.80
CA ALA A 132 -7.43 1.51 -1.67
C ALA A 132 -7.81 0.33 -0.80
N ILE A 133 -8.72 0.63 0.10
CA ILE A 133 -9.28 -0.34 1.01
C ILE A 133 -10.59 -0.78 0.36
N PRO A 134 -10.65 -1.99 -0.24
CA PRO A 134 -11.87 -2.49 -0.82
C PRO A 134 -12.93 -2.71 0.26
N ASN A 135 -14.19 -2.66 -0.15
CA ASN A 135 -15.30 -3.12 0.68
C ASN A 135 -15.45 -4.63 0.53
N GLY A 136 -15.78 -5.31 1.63
CA GLY A 136 -16.04 -6.74 1.62
C GLY A 136 -16.82 -7.19 2.84
N ASN A 137 -16.98 -8.50 2.95
CA ASN A 137 -17.64 -9.16 4.07
C ASN A 137 -16.59 -9.71 5.03
N LEU A 138 -17.01 -10.01 6.25
CA LEU A 138 -16.19 -10.74 7.20
C LEU A 138 -15.85 -12.13 6.64
N THR A 139 -14.55 -12.46 6.62
CA THR A 139 -14.07 -13.76 6.17
C THR A 139 -14.62 -14.87 7.08
N PRO A 140 -15.16 -15.99 6.53
CA PRO A 140 -15.60 -17.11 7.34
C PRO A 140 -14.50 -17.63 8.27
N GLY A 141 -14.80 -17.74 9.57
CA GLY A 141 -13.84 -18.17 10.57
C GLY A 141 -12.85 -17.08 11.02
N ALA A 142 -13.04 -15.82 10.61
CA ALA A 142 -12.28 -14.71 11.16
C ALA A 142 -12.52 -14.55 12.66
N ARG A 143 -11.46 -14.26 13.39
CA ARG A 143 -11.47 -14.10 14.86
C ARG A 143 -11.26 -12.65 15.26
N THR A 144 -11.63 -12.30 16.48
CA THR A 144 -11.19 -11.02 17.06
C THR A 144 -9.67 -11.01 17.21
N ILE A 145 -9.08 -9.82 17.20
CA ILE A 145 -7.62 -9.68 17.22
C ILE A 145 -7.00 -10.15 18.53
N THR A 146 -7.74 -10.09 19.64
CA THR A 146 -7.30 -10.52 20.98
C THR A 146 -7.05 -12.02 21.13
N VAL A 147 -7.75 -12.86 20.35
CA VAL A 147 -7.68 -14.33 20.44
C VAL A 147 -7.02 -14.98 19.23
N ALA A 148 -6.52 -14.16 18.30
CA ALA A 148 -5.94 -14.60 17.05
C ALA A 148 -4.59 -15.32 17.23
N ARG A 149 -4.27 -16.21 16.29
CA ARG A 149 -3.00 -16.94 16.18
C ARG A 149 -2.39 -16.71 14.81
N ASP A 150 -1.07 -16.92 14.69
CA ASP A 150 -0.37 -16.82 13.41
C ASP A 150 -1.15 -17.50 12.26
N ASN A 151 -1.27 -16.79 11.13
CA ASN A 151 -2.04 -17.18 9.94
C ASN A 151 -3.59 -17.10 10.03
N ASP A 152 -4.15 -16.74 11.18
CA ASP A 152 -5.59 -16.51 11.29
C ASP A 152 -6.05 -15.33 10.43
N ALA A 153 -7.29 -15.42 9.93
CA ALA A 153 -8.03 -14.23 9.53
C ALA A 153 -8.54 -13.53 10.80
N VAL A 154 -8.37 -12.23 10.87
CA VAL A 154 -8.74 -11.41 12.03
C VAL A 154 -9.59 -10.24 11.60
N TYR A 155 -10.53 -9.86 12.45
CA TYR A 155 -11.21 -8.58 12.37
C TYR A 155 -10.91 -7.72 13.60
N PHE A 156 -10.87 -6.41 13.38
CA PHE A 156 -10.44 -5.43 14.36
C PHE A 156 -10.99 -4.04 14.01
N GLN A 157 -10.90 -3.12 14.97
CA GLN A 157 -11.14 -1.70 14.74
C GLN A 157 -9.88 -0.87 15.02
N ILE A 158 -9.73 0.24 14.27
CA ILE A 158 -8.73 1.25 14.58
C ILE A 158 -9.23 2.07 15.77
N VAL A 159 -8.43 2.12 16.84
CA VAL A 159 -8.77 2.83 18.09
C VAL A 159 -7.90 4.07 18.34
N GLY A 160 -6.68 4.10 17.79
CA GLY A 160 -5.76 5.23 17.88
C GLY A 160 -5.72 6.14 16.65
N PRO A 161 -4.89 7.20 16.67
CA PRO A 161 -4.58 7.97 15.48
C PRO A 161 -3.75 7.14 14.48
N PRO A 162 -3.66 7.58 13.21
CA PRO A 162 -2.71 7.01 12.27
C PRO A 162 -1.28 7.02 12.84
N PRO A 163 -0.46 6.00 12.52
CA PRO A 163 0.93 5.96 12.96
C PRO A 163 1.71 7.18 12.49
N ALA A 164 2.58 7.72 13.34
CA ALA A 164 3.41 8.86 12.98
C ALA A 164 4.46 8.48 11.93
N ASN A 165 5.06 7.29 12.09
CA ASN A 165 6.03 6.75 11.16
C ASN A 165 5.63 5.36 10.67
N ASP A 166 6.15 5.02 9.51
CA ASP A 166 6.06 3.70 8.92
C ASP A 166 6.69 2.64 9.83
N GLY A 167 5.95 1.57 10.09
CA GLY A 167 6.40 0.46 10.93
C GLY A 167 6.12 0.64 12.41
N ASP A 168 5.66 1.82 12.86
CA ASP A 168 5.16 2.01 14.23
C ASP A 168 3.89 1.18 14.51
N GLY A 169 3.12 0.90 13.44
CA GLY A 169 1.93 0.07 13.46
C GLY A 169 0.67 0.79 13.94
N TRP A 170 -0.48 0.37 13.42
CA TRP A 170 -1.79 0.90 13.77
C TRP A 170 -2.22 0.40 15.14
N ALA A 171 -2.69 1.30 16.00
CA ALA A 171 -3.27 0.92 17.28
C ALA A 171 -4.67 0.33 17.06
N VAL A 172 -4.81 -0.96 17.38
CA VAL A 172 -6.02 -1.75 17.11
C VAL A 172 -6.52 -2.48 18.35
N ALA A 173 -7.83 -2.71 18.37
CA ALA A 173 -8.52 -3.51 19.37
C ALA A 173 -9.67 -4.29 18.71
N ASP A 174 -10.41 -5.06 19.49
CA ASP A 174 -11.58 -5.80 19.01
C ASP A 174 -12.67 -4.80 18.60
N GLU A 175 -13.00 -3.85 19.47
CA GLU A 175 -13.99 -2.80 19.24
C GLU A 175 -13.52 -1.40 19.66
N LEU A 176 -14.21 -0.36 19.19
CA LEU A 176 -13.95 1.01 19.60
C LEU A 176 -14.33 1.21 21.08
N GLY A 177 -13.38 1.69 21.87
CA GLY A 177 -13.56 1.92 23.30
C GLY A 177 -12.77 0.93 24.15
N ASP A 178 -12.37 -0.19 23.55
CA ASP A 178 -11.45 -1.13 24.18
C ASP A 178 -10.04 -0.55 24.31
N THR A 179 -9.27 -1.15 25.22
CA THR A 179 -7.85 -0.85 25.36
C THR A 179 -7.10 -1.35 24.13
N VAL A 180 -6.07 -0.61 23.69
CA VAL A 180 -5.21 -1.04 22.58
C VAL A 180 -4.62 -2.41 22.89
N TYR A 181 -4.96 -3.40 22.07
CA TYR A 181 -4.42 -4.75 22.19
C TYR A 181 -3.11 -4.91 21.42
N ALA A 182 -3.09 -4.40 20.18
CA ALA A 182 -1.97 -4.60 19.27
C ALA A 182 -1.56 -3.32 18.54
N LEU A 183 -0.28 -3.32 18.12
CA LEU A 183 0.25 -2.48 17.06
C LEU A 183 0.31 -3.33 15.79
N LEU A 184 -0.61 -3.06 14.86
CA LEU A 184 -0.75 -3.78 13.61
C LEU A 184 0.06 -3.10 12.51
N VAL A 185 1.16 -3.74 12.10
CA VAL A 185 1.97 -3.31 10.96
C VAL A 185 1.34 -3.89 9.70
N LEU A 186 0.80 -3.01 8.85
CA LEU A 186 0.19 -3.43 7.60
C LEU A 186 1.27 -3.80 6.58
N PRO A 187 0.92 -4.60 5.56
CA PRO A 187 1.89 -4.96 4.57
C PRO A 187 2.40 -3.69 3.87
N GLY A 188 3.66 -3.70 3.45
CA GLY A 188 4.31 -2.53 2.88
C GLY A 188 4.73 -1.43 3.87
N GLU A 189 4.23 -1.36 5.10
CA GLU A 189 4.58 -0.26 6.03
C GLU A 189 5.99 -0.34 6.61
N ARG A 190 6.82 -1.28 6.16
CA ARG A 190 8.23 -1.30 6.56
C ARG A 190 9.02 -0.25 5.77
N ALA A 191 9.99 0.37 6.43
CA ALA A 191 10.94 1.24 5.77
C ALA A 191 11.58 0.52 4.57
N THR A 192 11.55 1.15 3.41
CA THR A 192 12.03 0.53 2.16
C THR A 192 13.55 0.64 2.06
N TYR A 193 14.10 0.10 0.98
CA TYR A 193 15.53 -0.05 0.68
C TYR A 193 16.42 1.07 1.26
N GLY A 194 17.37 0.70 2.13
CA GLY A 194 18.25 1.68 2.79
C GLY A 194 17.63 2.45 3.96
N GLY A 195 16.45 2.05 4.44
CA GLY A 195 15.79 2.64 5.61
C GLY A 195 15.06 3.96 5.31
N GLN A 196 14.82 4.27 4.04
CA GLN A 196 14.15 5.50 3.61
C GLN A 196 12.77 5.15 3.09
N ASP A 197 11.72 5.80 3.59
CA ASP A 197 10.40 5.72 2.98
C ASP A 197 10.32 6.72 1.82
N MET A 198 10.15 6.21 0.60
CA MET A 198 10.14 6.99 -0.64
C MET A 198 8.72 7.22 -1.17
N ARG A 199 7.70 6.86 -0.38
CA ARG A 199 6.29 7.02 -0.73
C ARG A 199 5.77 8.40 -0.36
N ALA A 200 4.79 8.86 -1.13
CA ALA A 200 3.99 10.01 -0.76
C ALA A 200 2.92 9.62 0.27
N VAL A 201 2.37 10.60 1.00
CA VAL A 201 1.40 10.36 2.08
C VAL A 201 0.11 9.68 1.57
N ASP A 202 -0.32 10.02 0.36
CA ASP A 202 -1.48 9.41 -0.32
C ASP A 202 -1.21 7.98 -0.81
N GLU A 203 0.07 7.57 -0.83
CA GLU A 203 0.53 6.21 -1.08
C GLU A 203 0.80 5.47 0.22
N ARG A 204 0.21 5.89 1.34
CA ARG A 204 0.19 5.16 2.62
C ARG A 204 -1.22 4.66 2.92
N TRP A 205 -1.33 3.66 3.80
CA TRP A 205 -2.63 3.14 4.20
C TRP A 205 -3.46 4.24 4.88
N GLN A 206 -4.72 4.41 4.46
CA GLN A 206 -5.62 5.45 4.97
C GLN A 206 -6.81 4.80 5.71
N LEU A 207 -6.53 4.14 6.83
CA LEU A 207 -7.57 3.51 7.65
C LEU A 207 -8.29 4.56 8.51
N LYS A 208 -9.56 4.29 8.80
CA LYS A 208 -10.43 5.18 9.57
C LYS A 208 -10.67 4.61 10.97
N LYS A 209 -10.69 5.50 11.97
CA LYS A 209 -11.11 5.17 13.34
C LYS A 209 -12.55 4.66 13.34
N ALA A 210 -12.86 3.75 14.26
CA ALA A 210 -14.20 3.16 14.44
C ALA A 210 -14.74 2.37 13.23
N GLN A 211 -13.87 2.07 12.26
CA GLN A 211 -14.20 1.22 11.13
C GLN A 211 -13.68 -0.19 11.38
N THR A 212 -14.52 -1.19 11.12
CA THR A 212 -14.12 -2.60 11.16
C THR A 212 -13.37 -2.97 9.89
N TYR A 213 -12.24 -3.62 10.07
CA TYR A 213 -11.40 -4.17 9.00
C TYR A 213 -11.17 -5.65 9.22
N VAL A 214 -10.95 -6.40 8.13
CA VAL A 214 -10.53 -7.80 8.15
C VAL A 214 -9.25 -7.98 7.33
N LEU A 215 -8.33 -8.81 7.83
CA LEU A 215 -7.11 -9.24 7.12
C LEU A 215 -6.58 -10.56 7.67
N ARG A 216 -5.53 -11.12 7.06
CA ARG A 216 -4.79 -12.26 7.60
C ARG A 216 -3.50 -11.83 8.27
N ILE A 217 -3.24 -12.38 9.44
CA ILE A 217 -1.99 -12.13 10.17
C ILE A 217 -0.90 -13.08 9.67
N GLY A 218 0.30 -12.57 9.48
CA GLY A 218 1.47 -13.39 9.15
C GLY A 218 2.20 -13.83 10.41
N ARG A 219 2.41 -12.89 11.35
CA ARG A 219 3.20 -13.15 12.56
C ARG A 219 2.78 -12.25 13.72
N ILE A 220 2.61 -12.86 14.89
CA ILE A 220 2.43 -12.17 16.17
C ILE A 220 3.76 -12.15 16.94
N ARG A 221 4.11 -11.00 17.50
CA ARG A 221 5.27 -10.80 18.37
C ARG A 221 4.86 -10.19 19.70
N VAL A 222 4.94 -11.00 20.76
CA VAL A 222 4.70 -10.57 22.14
C VAL A 222 5.91 -9.77 22.66
N ARG A 223 5.67 -8.62 23.30
CA ARG A 223 6.72 -7.68 23.76
C ARG A 223 6.85 -7.57 25.29
N GLY A 224 6.05 -8.33 26.03
CA GLY A 224 5.92 -8.27 27.49
C GLY A 224 4.45 -8.10 27.91
N PRO A 225 4.12 -8.30 29.20
CA PRO A 225 2.74 -8.29 29.69
C PRO A 225 2.07 -6.91 29.57
N ASP A 226 2.81 -5.82 29.74
CA ASP A 226 2.27 -4.45 29.75
C ASP A 226 2.42 -3.71 28.41
N LYS A 227 2.80 -4.42 27.34
CA LYS A 227 3.04 -3.82 26.02
C LYS A 227 2.09 -4.42 25.00
N PRO A 228 1.47 -3.60 24.14
CA PRO A 228 0.71 -4.12 23.01
C PRO A 228 1.53 -5.10 22.19
N VAL A 229 0.89 -6.18 21.75
CA VAL A 229 1.53 -7.14 20.84
C VAL A 229 1.79 -6.47 19.50
N VAL A 230 2.86 -6.86 18.80
CA VAL A 230 3.09 -6.40 17.42
C VAL A 230 2.61 -7.48 16.48
N ILE A 231 1.72 -7.11 15.57
CA ILE A 231 1.15 -8.03 14.58
C ILE A 231 1.58 -7.56 13.21
N HIS A 232 2.19 -8.45 12.43
CA HIS A 232 2.48 -8.22 11.03
C HIS A 232 1.36 -8.82 10.19
N ALA A 233 0.65 -7.96 9.47
CA ALA A 233 -0.35 -8.40 8.51
C ALA A 233 0.33 -9.02 7.28
N ARG A 234 -0.30 -10.06 6.75
CA ARG A 234 0.13 -10.76 5.54
C ARG A 234 -0.66 -10.30 4.31
N THR A 235 -1.89 -9.82 4.51
CA THR A 235 -2.76 -9.32 3.45
C THR A 235 -3.16 -7.88 3.70
N ALA A 236 -3.49 -7.15 2.65
CA ALA A 236 -4.06 -5.81 2.78
C ALA A 236 -5.41 -5.84 3.53
N PRO A 237 -5.77 -4.75 4.24
CA PRO A 237 -7.02 -4.65 4.97
C PRO A 237 -8.21 -4.51 4.02
N VAL A 238 -9.31 -5.20 4.34
CA VAL A 238 -10.61 -5.06 3.69
C VAL A 238 -11.56 -4.38 4.66
N ARG A 239 -12.27 -3.35 4.23
CA ARG A 239 -13.30 -2.70 5.04
C ARG A 239 -14.53 -3.59 5.09
N VAL A 240 -14.97 -3.93 6.29
CA VAL A 240 -16.24 -4.64 6.50
C VAL A 240 -17.37 -3.61 6.45
N ASN A 241 -18.35 -3.85 5.57
CA ASN A 241 -19.57 -3.04 5.47
C ASN A 241 -20.58 -3.40 6.56
#